data_AF-A0A0B1TJ89-F1
#
_entry.id   AF-A0A0B1TJ89-F1
#
_cell.length_a   1.000
_cell.length_b   1.000
_cell.length_c   1.000
_cell.angle_alpha   90.00
_cell.angle_beta   90.00
_cell.angle_gamma   90.00
#
_symmetry.space_group_name_H-M   'P 1'
#
loop_
_entity.id
_entity.type
_entity.pdbx_description
1 polymer ?
#
loop_
_entity_poly.entity_id
_entity_poly.type
_entity_poly.pdbx_seq_one_letter_code
_entity_poly.pdbx_strand_id
1 'polypeptide(L)'
;MKVTITDLAIVVTDGERILGLGDLGAYGMGIPVGKLALYVAFAGVNPGQCLPITLDVGTENKKLLDDPFYTGLRRRRTRGAEYDKLLDNFMIACTKRFGRDTLIQFEDFGNLNAYRLLDKYKGMYCMFNDDIQGKPIGTAAIVLAGLLTTLRVTKKKLREQKILFFGAGGANTGVAEMCIRQMVEEGASEQEACDNIFMFDIDGLITKSRSSLWPRHKRFAKDLPPSKDLLEVVQTVQPNAIIGK
;
A
#
# COMPACT_ATOMS: atom_id res chain seq x y z
N MET A 1 -18.48 0.28 17.34
CA MET A 1 -19.09 -0.47 16.22
C MET A 1 -18.23 -1.70 16.00
N LYS A 2 -18.65 -2.89 16.48
CA LYS A 2 -17.91 -4.14 16.25
C LYS A 2 -18.07 -4.49 14.77
N VAL A 3 -16.98 -4.48 14.01
CA VAL A 3 -16.97 -5.07 12.67
C VAL A 3 -17.00 -6.58 12.86
N THR A 4 -18.19 -7.16 12.92
CA THR A 4 -18.34 -8.61 12.82
C THR A 4 -18.06 -8.99 11.39
N ILE A 5 -16.85 -9.47 11.09
CA ILE A 5 -16.63 -10.33 9.94
C ILE A 5 -17.40 -11.61 10.28
N THR A 6 -18.57 -11.80 9.70
CA THR A 6 -19.37 -13.02 9.88
C THR A 6 -18.72 -14.24 9.21
N ASP A 7 -17.73 -13.99 8.35
CA ASP A 7 -17.18 -14.93 7.37
C ASP A 7 -15.67 -15.16 7.55
N LEU A 8 -15.12 -16.13 6.80
CA LEU A 8 -13.71 -16.49 6.84
C LEU A 8 -12.84 -15.36 6.26
N ALA A 9 -11.71 -15.05 6.92
CA ALA A 9 -10.67 -14.16 6.45
C ALA A 9 -9.42 -14.95 6.02
N ILE A 10 -9.05 -14.80 4.76
CA ILE A 10 -7.86 -15.38 4.15
C ILE A 10 -6.83 -14.28 3.93
N VAL A 11 -5.60 -14.48 4.39
CA VAL A 11 -4.45 -13.67 3.93
C VAL A 11 -3.57 -14.59 3.09
N VAL A 12 -3.28 -14.17 1.87
CA VAL A 12 -2.50 -14.95 0.91
C VAL A 12 -1.30 -14.17 0.41
N THR A 13 -0.16 -14.86 0.24
CA THR A 13 1.05 -14.34 -0.39
C THR A 13 1.65 -15.37 -1.34
N ASP A 14 2.42 -14.94 -2.34
CA ASP A 14 3.33 -15.82 -3.10
C ASP A 14 4.81 -15.66 -2.68
N GLY A 15 5.07 -14.83 -1.66
CA GLY A 15 6.40 -14.61 -1.09
C GLY A 15 7.39 -13.90 -2.02
N GLU A 16 6.94 -13.33 -3.14
CA GLU A 16 7.84 -12.73 -4.14
C GLU A 16 8.43 -11.40 -3.69
N ARG A 17 7.70 -10.63 -2.88
CA ARG A 17 8.12 -9.28 -2.50
C ARG A 17 7.83 -8.99 -1.03
N ILE A 18 8.38 -9.82 -0.15
CA ILE A 18 8.34 -9.58 1.30
C ILE A 18 8.98 -8.23 1.60
N LEU A 19 8.25 -7.35 2.29
CA LEU A 19 8.64 -5.96 2.47
C LEU A 19 10.05 -5.83 3.09
N GLY A 20 10.97 -5.23 2.35
CA GLY A 20 12.36 -5.00 2.78
C GLY A 20 13.30 -6.20 2.66
N LEU A 21 12.79 -7.40 2.32
CA LEU A 21 13.57 -8.64 2.22
C LEU A 21 13.57 -9.24 0.81
N GLY A 22 12.57 -8.91 -0.02
CA GLY A 22 12.46 -9.42 -1.39
C GLY A 22 11.83 -10.81 -1.46
N ASP A 23 12.33 -11.64 -2.38
CA ASP A 23 11.78 -12.98 -2.64
C ASP A 23 12.25 -13.97 -1.58
N LEU A 24 11.32 -14.45 -0.76
CA LEU A 24 11.53 -15.50 0.25
C LEU A 24 10.81 -16.82 -0.06
N GLY A 25 10.14 -16.91 -1.22
CA GLY A 25 9.41 -18.11 -1.62
C GLY A 25 8.48 -18.64 -0.54
N ALA A 26 8.56 -19.94 -0.25
CA ALA A 26 7.75 -20.60 0.78
C ALA A 26 7.98 -20.08 2.21
N TYR A 27 9.16 -19.49 2.50
CA TYR A 27 9.41 -18.87 3.80
C TYR A 27 8.58 -17.60 4.04
N GLY A 28 7.88 -17.10 3.02
CA GLY A 28 6.91 -16.02 3.15
C GLY A 28 5.68 -16.35 4.01
N MET A 29 5.45 -17.62 4.38
CA MET A 29 4.28 -18.04 5.19
C MET A 29 4.14 -17.28 6.52
N GLY A 30 5.24 -16.83 7.12
CA GLY A 30 5.19 -16.04 8.35
C GLY A 30 4.41 -14.73 8.21
N ILE A 31 4.31 -14.18 7.00
CA ILE A 31 3.62 -12.90 6.74
C ILE A 31 2.10 -13.04 6.88
N PRO A 32 1.41 -13.96 6.16
CA PRO A 32 -0.01 -14.23 6.39
C PRO A 32 -0.35 -14.55 7.85
N VAL A 33 0.49 -15.36 8.51
CA VAL A 33 0.31 -15.72 9.93
C VAL A 33 0.35 -14.47 10.81
N GLY A 34 1.37 -13.62 10.64
CA GLY A 34 1.50 -12.36 11.39
C GLY A 34 0.34 -11.40 11.14
N LYS A 35 -0.08 -11.21 9.88
CA LYS A 35 -1.22 -10.34 9.54
C LYS A 35 -2.51 -10.81 10.20
N LEU A 36 -2.82 -12.10 10.14
CA LEU A 36 -4.03 -12.64 10.78
C LEU A 36 -3.95 -12.57 12.32
N ALA A 37 -2.77 -12.71 12.91
CA ALA A 37 -2.60 -12.47 14.35
C ALA A 37 -2.97 -11.03 14.73
N LEU A 38 -2.64 -10.04 13.89
CA LEU A 38 -3.06 -8.64 14.08
C LEU A 38 -4.58 -8.46 13.91
N TYR A 39 -5.20 -9.18 12.98
CA TYR A 39 -6.66 -9.18 12.81
C TYR A 39 -7.37 -9.66 14.07
N VAL A 40 -6.88 -10.75 14.67
CA VAL A 40 -7.43 -11.26 15.93
C VAL A 40 -7.19 -10.27 17.06
N ALA A 41 -5.95 -9.81 17.23
CA ALA A 41 -5.54 -8.98 18.38
C ALA A 41 -6.16 -7.58 18.36
N PHE A 42 -6.24 -6.93 17.20
CA PHE A 42 -6.64 -5.52 17.10
C PHE A 42 -8.02 -5.30 16.50
N ALA A 43 -8.50 -6.20 15.63
CA ALA A 43 -9.83 -6.09 15.03
C ALA A 43 -10.87 -7.04 15.67
N GLY A 44 -10.44 -7.93 16.58
CA GLY A 44 -11.34 -8.85 17.28
C GLY A 44 -11.92 -9.95 16.38
N VAL A 45 -11.24 -10.26 15.27
CA VAL A 45 -11.63 -11.35 14.36
C VAL A 45 -11.46 -12.69 15.09
N ASN A 46 -12.40 -13.61 14.90
CA ASN A 46 -12.31 -14.94 15.50
C ASN A 46 -11.13 -15.71 14.88
N PRO A 47 -10.17 -16.24 15.66
CA PRO A 47 -9.05 -17.01 15.12
C PRO A 47 -9.50 -18.27 14.37
N GLY A 48 -10.63 -18.87 14.73
CA GLY A 48 -11.22 -20.00 14.00
C GLY A 48 -11.75 -19.63 12.60
N GLN A 49 -11.80 -18.33 12.28
CA GLN A 49 -12.19 -17.79 10.98
C GLN A 49 -10.99 -17.19 10.22
N CYS A 50 -9.75 -17.49 10.63
CA CYS A 50 -8.55 -16.99 9.97
C CYS A 50 -7.80 -18.12 9.26
N LEU A 51 -7.45 -17.92 7.98
CA LEU A 51 -6.71 -18.91 7.19
C LEU A 51 -5.51 -18.28 6.47
N PRO A 52 -4.27 -18.48 6.97
CA PRO A 52 -3.04 -18.03 6.30
C PRO A 52 -2.68 -18.97 5.14
N ILE A 53 -2.34 -18.41 3.99
CA ILE A 53 -2.00 -19.18 2.77
C ILE A 53 -0.73 -18.65 2.11
N THR A 54 0.14 -19.55 1.67
CA THR A 54 1.23 -19.25 0.75
C THR A 54 1.06 -20.04 -0.53
N LEU A 55 1.06 -19.34 -1.66
CA LEU A 55 1.05 -19.94 -3.00
C LEU A 55 2.50 -20.12 -3.47
N ASP A 56 3.06 -21.31 -3.24
CA ASP A 56 4.41 -21.61 -3.70
C ASP A 56 4.41 -21.97 -5.19
N VAL A 57 4.89 -21.03 -6.01
CA VAL A 57 5.09 -21.20 -7.45
C VAL A 57 6.57 -21.31 -7.82
N GLY A 58 7.45 -21.50 -6.85
CA GLY A 58 8.90 -21.40 -6.98
C GLY A 58 9.46 -20.09 -6.40
N THR A 59 10.77 -19.88 -6.53
CA THR A 59 11.47 -18.67 -6.10
C THR A 59 12.59 -18.30 -7.08
N GLU A 60 12.84 -17.01 -7.28
CA GLU A 60 14.02 -16.52 -8.02
C GLU A 60 15.25 -16.33 -7.10
N ASN A 61 15.09 -16.53 -5.79
CA ASN A 61 16.16 -16.38 -4.82
C ASN A 61 17.13 -17.57 -4.89
N LYS A 62 18.26 -17.38 -5.58
CA LYS A 62 19.30 -18.42 -5.71
C LYS A 62 19.79 -18.95 -4.36
N LYS A 63 19.91 -18.09 -3.34
CA LYS A 63 20.35 -18.53 -2.01
C LYS A 63 19.41 -19.58 -1.43
N LEU A 64 18.10 -19.44 -1.66
CA LEU A 64 17.09 -20.42 -1.22
C LEU A 64 17.09 -21.67 -2.10
N LEU A 65 17.31 -21.54 -3.41
CA LEU A 65 17.42 -22.69 -4.31
C LEU A 65 18.61 -23.59 -3.94
N ASP A 66 19.72 -22.98 -3.53
CA ASP A 66 20.96 -23.66 -3.14
C ASP A 66 20.96 -24.11 -1.66
N ASP A 67 20.10 -23.56 -0.81
CA ASP A 67 20.02 -23.88 0.62
C ASP A 67 19.41 -25.27 0.82
N PRO A 68 20.12 -26.27 1.38
CA PRO A 68 19.58 -27.61 1.62
C PRO A 68 18.40 -27.65 2.60
N PHE A 69 18.20 -26.61 3.41
CA PHE A 69 17.10 -26.51 4.36
C PHE A 69 15.85 -25.84 3.79
N TYR A 70 15.91 -25.26 2.57
CA TYR A 70 14.75 -24.67 1.94
C TYR A 70 13.63 -25.71 1.72
N THR A 71 12.45 -25.40 2.25
CA THR A 71 11.28 -26.29 2.28
C THR A 71 10.29 -26.06 1.13
N GLY A 72 10.51 -25.05 0.30
CA GLY A 72 9.65 -24.75 -0.85
C GLY A 72 10.06 -25.48 -2.14
N LEU A 73 9.37 -25.17 -3.22
CA LEU A 73 9.67 -25.68 -4.56
C LEU A 73 11.04 -25.18 -5.04
N ARG A 74 11.97 -26.12 -5.27
CA ARG A 74 13.32 -25.85 -5.80
C ARG A 74 13.31 -25.64 -7.32
N ARG A 75 12.59 -24.62 -7.75
CA ARG A 75 12.52 -24.17 -9.14
C ARG A 75 12.29 -22.67 -9.20
N ARG A 76 12.62 -22.09 -10.36
CA ARG A 76 12.24 -20.72 -10.71
C ARG A 76 10.72 -20.55 -10.71
N ARG A 77 10.27 -19.31 -10.53
CA ARG A 77 8.85 -18.99 -10.41
C ARG A 77 8.12 -19.26 -11.71
N THR A 78 7.01 -20.01 -11.65
CA THR A 78 6.07 -20.13 -12.77
C THR A 78 5.42 -18.78 -13.05
N ARG A 79 5.35 -18.39 -14.32
CA ARG A 79 4.79 -17.11 -14.80
C ARG A 79 3.78 -17.33 -15.92
N GLY A 80 3.09 -16.25 -16.32
CA GLY A 80 2.17 -16.26 -17.45
C GLY A 80 0.89 -17.04 -17.17
N ALA A 81 0.35 -17.69 -18.20
CA ALA A 81 -0.98 -18.31 -18.16
C ALA A 81 -1.13 -19.39 -17.07
N GLU A 82 -0.06 -20.14 -16.76
CA GLU A 82 -0.11 -21.15 -15.71
C GLU A 82 -0.26 -20.54 -14.31
N TYR A 83 0.46 -19.45 -14.04
CA TYR A 83 0.33 -18.68 -12.79
C TYR A 83 -1.08 -18.10 -12.67
N ASP A 84 -1.58 -17.50 -13.76
CA ASP A 84 -2.91 -16.90 -13.77
C ASP A 84 -4.02 -17.94 -13.55
N LYS A 85 -3.87 -19.12 -14.14
CA LYS A 85 -4.81 -20.23 -13.95
C LYS A 85 -4.81 -20.74 -12.51
N LEU A 86 -3.64 -20.79 -11.86
CA LEU A 86 -3.55 -21.14 -10.43
C LEU A 86 -4.31 -20.12 -9.58
N LEU A 87 -4.10 -18.84 -9.81
CA LEU A 87 -4.77 -17.77 -9.06
C LEU A 87 -6.28 -17.76 -9.31
N ASP A 88 -6.72 -17.96 -10.55
CA ASP A 88 -8.16 -18.08 -10.88
C ASP A 88 -8.79 -19.27 -10.15
N ASN A 89 -8.16 -20.44 -10.21
CA ASN A 89 -8.62 -21.62 -9.50
C ASN A 89 -8.63 -21.44 -7.99
N PHE A 90 -7.64 -20.73 -7.44
CA PHE A 90 -7.57 -20.41 -6.01
C PHE A 90 -8.77 -19.56 -5.56
N MET A 91 -9.07 -18.47 -6.28
CA MET A 91 -10.20 -17.59 -5.97
C MET A 91 -11.54 -18.33 -6.06
N ILE A 92 -11.71 -19.16 -7.10
CA ILE A 92 -12.89 -20.01 -7.29
C ILE A 92 -13.01 -21.03 -6.16
N ALA A 93 -11.92 -21.72 -5.81
CA ALA A 93 -11.94 -22.76 -4.78
C ALA A 93 -12.29 -22.19 -3.40
N CYS A 94 -11.70 -21.06 -3.02
CA CYS A 94 -11.96 -20.41 -1.74
C CYS A 94 -13.44 -20.02 -1.62
N THR A 95 -13.96 -19.31 -2.62
CA THR A 95 -15.36 -18.84 -2.58
C THR A 95 -16.38 -19.96 -2.76
N LYS A 96 -16.04 -21.02 -3.51
CA LYS A 96 -16.88 -22.22 -3.61
C LYS A 96 -16.96 -22.98 -2.27
N ARG A 97 -15.87 -23.03 -1.50
CA ARG A 97 -15.80 -23.79 -0.25
C ARG A 97 -16.33 -23.03 0.96
N PHE A 98 -16.05 -21.72 1.04
CA PHE A 98 -16.26 -20.90 2.22
C PHE A 98 -17.31 -19.80 2.02
N GLY A 99 -17.84 -19.63 0.81
CA GLY A 99 -18.86 -18.64 0.47
C GLY A 99 -18.28 -17.42 -0.25
N ARG A 100 -19.14 -16.67 -0.96
CA ARG A 100 -18.73 -15.49 -1.75
C ARG A 100 -18.28 -14.32 -0.89
N ASP A 101 -18.73 -14.26 0.36
CA ASP A 101 -18.41 -13.21 1.33
C ASP A 101 -17.08 -13.45 2.06
N THR A 102 -16.37 -14.54 1.72
CA THR A 102 -15.00 -14.80 2.20
C THR A 102 -14.10 -13.63 1.84
N LEU A 103 -13.50 -13.00 2.85
CA LEU A 103 -12.53 -11.92 2.66
C LEU A 103 -11.20 -12.53 2.24
N ILE A 104 -10.67 -12.11 1.09
CA ILE A 104 -9.36 -12.55 0.60
C ILE A 104 -8.43 -11.35 0.51
N GLN A 105 -7.45 -11.25 1.40
CA GLN A 105 -6.42 -10.21 1.38
C GLN A 105 -5.17 -10.73 0.69
N PHE A 106 -4.67 -9.98 -0.29
CA PHE A 106 -3.37 -10.25 -0.92
C PHE A 106 -2.26 -9.44 -0.23
N GLU A 107 -1.14 -10.09 0.06
CA GLU A 107 0.00 -9.52 0.77
C GLU A 107 1.32 -9.87 0.07
N ASP A 108 2.22 -8.90 -0.06
CA ASP A 108 3.63 -9.10 -0.48
C ASP A 108 3.84 -9.83 -1.82
N PHE A 109 2.91 -9.62 -2.76
CA PHE A 109 3.05 -10.03 -4.16
C PHE A 109 4.03 -9.12 -4.91
N GLY A 110 4.67 -9.65 -5.97
CA GLY A 110 5.47 -8.86 -6.90
C GLY A 110 4.68 -7.69 -7.49
N ASN A 111 5.28 -6.50 -7.59
CA ASN A 111 4.60 -5.23 -7.93
C ASN A 111 3.62 -5.35 -9.12
N LEU A 112 4.09 -5.90 -10.24
CA LEU A 112 3.29 -6.03 -11.46
C LEU A 112 2.07 -6.94 -11.25
N ASN A 113 2.26 -8.06 -10.55
CA ASN A 113 1.19 -8.99 -10.23
C ASN A 113 0.21 -8.40 -9.22
N ALA A 114 0.69 -7.71 -8.19
CA ALA A 114 -0.17 -7.13 -7.16
C ALA A 114 -1.23 -6.19 -7.77
N TYR A 115 -0.83 -5.26 -8.64
CA TYR A 115 -1.78 -4.34 -9.31
C TYR A 115 -2.71 -5.07 -10.28
N ARG A 116 -2.13 -5.93 -11.13
CA ARG A 116 -2.90 -6.68 -12.13
C ARG A 116 -3.96 -7.59 -11.51
N LEU A 117 -3.61 -8.32 -10.46
CA LEU A 117 -4.52 -9.25 -9.77
C LEU A 117 -5.60 -8.47 -9.00
N LEU A 118 -5.23 -7.36 -8.37
CA LEU A 118 -6.21 -6.48 -7.74
C LEU A 118 -7.23 -5.96 -8.76
N ASP A 119 -6.78 -5.41 -9.88
CA ASP A 119 -7.68 -4.88 -10.90
C ASP A 119 -8.58 -5.96 -11.51
N LYS A 120 -8.04 -7.18 -11.66
CA LYS A 120 -8.81 -8.34 -12.12
C LYS A 120 -9.91 -8.73 -11.12
N TYR A 121 -9.58 -8.88 -9.83
CA TYR A 121 -10.48 -9.53 -8.87
C TYR A 121 -11.37 -8.60 -8.05
N LYS A 122 -11.01 -7.31 -7.90
CA LYS A 122 -11.73 -6.35 -7.01
C LYS A 122 -13.23 -6.20 -7.30
N GLY A 123 -13.66 -6.43 -8.54
CA GLY A 123 -15.07 -6.34 -8.94
C GLY A 123 -15.84 -7.66 -8.88
N MET A 124 -15.16 -8.78 -8.61
CA MET A 124 -15.73 -10.13 -8.69
C MET A 124 -15.79 -10.85 -7.34
N TYR A 125 -14.90 -10.49 -6.42
CA TYR A 125 -14.69 -11.15 -5.12
C TYR A 125 -14.58 -10.11 -4.00
N CYS A 126 -14.87 -10.51 -2.76
CA CYS A 126 -14.55 -9.69 -1.58
C CYS A 126 -13.04 -9.76 -1.31
N MET A 127 -12.28 -8.99 -2.08
CA MET A 127 -10.82 -9.03 -2.10
C MET A 127 -10.22 -7.63 -2.12
N PHE A 128 -9.12 -7.46 -1.41
CA PHE A 128 -8.28 -6.27 -1.49
C PHE A 128 -6.79 -6.66 -1.37
N ASN A 129 -5.91 -5.75 -1.75
CA ASN A 129 -4.47 -5.92 -1.56
C ASN A 129 -3.99 -4.91 -0.50
N ASP A 130 -3.40 -5.38 0.59
CA ASP A 130 -2.94 -4.47 1.64
C ASP A 130 -1.83 -3.57 1.12
N ASP A 131 -0.83 -4.07 0.42
CA ASP A 131 0.27 -3.23 -0.07
C ASP A 131 -0.14 -2.09 -1.02
N ILE A 132 -1.22 -2.26 -1.77
CA ILE A 132 -1.72 -1.29 -2.76
C ILE A 132 -2.84 -0.43 -2.19
N GLN A 133 -3.77 -1.02 -1.44
CA GLN A 133 -4.94 -0.32 -0.91
C GLN A 133 -4.78 -0.09 0.60
N GLY A 134 -4.56 -1.16 1.37
CA GLY A 134 -4.51 -1.10 2.84
C GLY A 134 -3.35 -0.26 3.40
N LYS A 135 -2.21 -0.24 2.74
CA LYS A 135 -0.97 0.41 3.14
C LYS A 135 -1.03 1.88 2.75
N PRO A 136 -1.39 2.30 1.53
CA PRO A 136 -1.64 3.71 1.26
C PRO A 136 -2.80 4.28 2.07
N ILE A 137 -3.95 3.60 2.18
CA ILE A 137 -5.12 4.11 2.91
C ILE A 137 -4.88 4.08 4.42
N GLY A 138 -4.32 3.00 4.95
CA GLY A 138 -3.98 2.87 6.37
C GLY A 138 -2.85 3.82 6.78
N THR A 139 -1.80 3.96 5.96
CA THR A 139 -0.75 4.98 6.18
C THR A 139 -1.35 6.38 6.10
N ALA A 140 -2.20 6.64 5.12
CA ALA A 140 -2.87 7.94 4.98
C ALA A 140 -3.77 8.25 6.18
N ALA A 141 -4.55 7.27 6.65
CA ALA A 141 -5.42 7.43 7.81
C ALA A 141 -4.63 7.69 9.10
N ILE A 142 -3.58 6.91 9.37
CA ILE A 142 -2.79 7.08 10.61
C ILE A 142 -1.96 8.37 10.57
N VAL A 143 -1.39 8.73 9.42
CA VAL A 143 -0.65 9.98 9.26
C VAL A 143 -1.59 11.17 9.37
N LEU A 144 -2.77 11.12 8.74
CA LEU A 144 -3.79 12.16 8.87
C LEU A 144 -4.27 12.28 10.32
N ALA A 145 -4.51 11.17 11.03
CA ALA A 145 -4.86 11.20 12.45
C ALA A 145 -3.75 11.86 13.30
N GLY A 146 -2.49 11.58 12.98
CA GLY A 146 -1.32 12.26 13.58
C GLY A 146 -1.34 13.77 13.31
N LEU A 147 -1.55 14.18 12.05
CA LEU A 147 -1.67 15.59 11.67
C LEU A 147 -2.84 16.28 12.39
N LEU A 148 -4.03 15.69 12.39
CA LEU A 148 -5.19 16.23 13.10
C LEU A 148 -4.92 16.39 14.60
N THR A 149 -4.13 15.49 15.18
CA THR A 149 -3.72 15.61 16.59
C THR A 149 -2.73 16.75 16.81
N THR A 150 -1.75 16.95 15.92
CA THR A 150 -0.82 18.08 16.03
C THR A 150 -1.51 19.43 15.81
N LEU A 151 -2.54 19.49 14.98
CA LEU A 151 -3.38 20.69 14.79
C LEU A 151 -4.08 21.13 16.08
N ARG A 152 -4.40 20.20 16.99
CA ARG A 152 -4.95 20.55 18.32
C ARG A 152 -3.94 21.28 19.20
N VAL A 153 -2.64 21.08 18.96
CA VAL A 153 -1.54 21.76 19.66
C VAL A 153 -1.21 23.09 18.97
N THR A 154 -1.08 23.10 17.65
CA THR A 154 -0.74 24.31 16.89
C THR A 154 -1.91 25.30 16.78
N LYS A 155 -3.14 24.88 17.12
CA LYS A 155 -4.38 25.66 17.05
C LYS A 155 -4.69 26.20 15.65
N LYS A 156 -4.27 25.46 14.62
CA LYS A 156 -4.52 25.78 13.21
C LYS A 156 -5.39 24.71 12.54
N LYS A 157 -5.93 25.03 11.37
CA LYS A 157 -6.65 24.05 10.52
C LYS A 157 -5.70 23.39 9.52
N LEU A 158 -6.08 22.23 8.98
CA LEU A 158 -5.25 21.54 7.99
C LEU A 158 -5.14 22.35 6.70
N ARG A 159 -6.24 22.98 6.26
CA ARG A 159 -6.29 23.86 5.08
C ARG A 159 -5.33 25.05 5.13
N GLU A 160 -4.82 25.39 6.31
CA GLU A 160 -3.87 26.49 6.53
C GLU A 160 -2.40 26.00 6.55
N GLN A 161 -2.16 24.69 6.42
CA GLN A 161 -0.83 24.10 6.48
C GLN A 161 -0.25 23.84 5.10
N LYS A 162 1.02 24.15 4.92
CA LYS A 162 1.85 23.67 3.81
C LYS A 162 2.54 22.37 4.21
N ILE A 163 2.37 21.32 3.43
CA ILE A 163 2.90 19.98 3.72
C ILE A 163 3.89 19.57 2.64
N LEU A 164 5.10 19.20 3.04
CA LEU A 164 6.13 18.67 2.15
C LEU A 164 6.31 17.17 2.36
N PHE A 165 6.13 16.39 1.31
CA PHE A 165 6.38 14.96 1.28
C PHE A 165 7.76 14.66 0.69
N PHE A 166 8.65 14.06 1.48
CA PHE A 166 9.90 13.49 1.02
C PHE A 166 9.66 12.01 0.62
N GLY A 167 9.60 11.77 -0.69
CA GLY A 167 9.13 10.56 -1.33
C GLY A 167 7.77 10.76 -2.02
N ALA A 168 7.64 10.32 -3.28
CA ALA A 168 6.39 10.37 -4.04
C ALA A 168 5.83 8.99 -4.40
N GLY A 169 6.18 7.96 -3.62
CA GLY A 169 5.61 6.62 -3.78
C GLY A 169 4.14 6.52 -3.33
N GLY A 170 3.51 5.36 -3.57
CA GLY A 170 2.08 5.16 -3.33
C GLY A 170 1.58 5.50 -1.92
N ALA A 171 2.42 5.31 -0.89
CA ALA A 171 2.07 5.68 0.49
C ALA A 171 1.94 7.20 0.66
N ASN A 172 2.97 7.98 0.30
CA ASN A 172 2.92 9.45 0.42
C ASN A 172 1.88 10.06 -0.52
N THR A 173 1.69 9.50 -1.72
CA THR A 173 0.60 9.90 -2.61
C THR A 173 -0.77 9.65 -1.98
N GLY A 174 -0.98 8.50 -1.31
CA GLY A 174 -2.22 8.23 -0.59
C GLY A 174 -2.46 9.20 0.57
N VAL A 175 -1.42 9.52 1.35
CA VAL A 175 -1.49 10.49 2.45
C VAL A 175 -1.86 11.88 1.91
N ALA A 176 -1.20 12.32 0.85
CA ALA A 176 -1.48 13.60 0.19
C ALA A 176 -2.95 13.70 -0.28
N GLU A 177 -3.48 12.63 -0.88
CA GLU A 177 -4.86 12.57 -1.34
C GLU A 177 -5.89 12.64 -0.18
N MET A 178 -5.61 11.98 0.93
CA MET A 178 -6.46 12.10 2.13
C MET A 178 -6.35 13.49 2.77
N CYS A 179 -5.16 14.10 2.76
CA CYS A 179 -4.99 15.48 3.22
C CYS A 179 -5.83 16.45 2.38
N ILE A 180 -5.83 16.31 1.05
CA ILE A 180 -6.69 17.12 0.17
C ILE A 180 -8.15 16.97 0.55
N ARG A 181 -8.64 15.72 0.69
CA ARG A 181 -10.03 15.47 1.07
C ARG A 181 -10.39 16.14 2.40
N GLN A 182 -9.54 16.04 3.40
CA GLN A 182 -9.75 16.70 4.70
C GLN A 182 -9.73 18.23 4.58
N MET A 183 -8.83 18.81 3.78
CA MET A 183 -8.80 20.27 3.56
C MET A 183 -10.06 20.76 2.86
N VAL A 184 -10.59 19.98 1.91
CA VAL A 184 -11.86 20.27 1.22
C VAL A 184 -13.04 20.18 2.19
N GLU A 185 -13.07 19.18 3.08
CA GLU A 185 -14.07 19.09 4.15
C GLU A 185 -14.01 20.29 5.12
N GLU A 186 -12.82 20.87 5.33
CA GLU A 186 -12.65 22.11 6.08
C GLU A 186 -13.04 23.39 5.29
N GLY A 187 -13.50 23.24 4.05
CA GLY A 187 -14.02 24.31 3.20
C GLY A 187 -13.02 24.93 2.23
N ALA A 188 -11.86 24.30 1.98
CA ALA A 188 -10.96 24.71 0.90
C ALA A 188 -11.46 24.21 -0.47
N SER A 189 -11.10 24.90 -1.54
CA SER A 189 -11.21 24.33 -2.88
C SER A 189 -10.18 23.22 -3.10
N GLU A 190 -10.46 22.29 -4.02
CA GLU A 190 -9.50 21.23 -4.36
C GLU A 190 -8.17 21.79 -4.89
N GLN A 191 -8.22 22.92 -5.60
CA GLN A 191 -7.02 23.60 -6.11
C GLN A 191 -6.18 24.17 -4.98
N GLU A 192 -6.78 24.91 -4.04
CA GLU A 192 -6.05 25.45 -2.86
C GLU A 192 -5.45 24.33 -2.01
N ALA A 193 -6.19 23.23 -1.83
CA ALA A 193 -5.70 22.06 -1.12
C ALA A 193 -4.49 21.42 -1.84
N CYS A 194 -4.55 21.30 -3.17
CA CYS A 194 -3.42 20.84 -3.97
C CYS A 194 -2.23 21.80 -3.87
N ASP A 195 -2.47 23.12 -3.88
CA ASP A 195 -1.44 24.17 -3.83
C ASP A 195 -0.63 24.12 -2.52
N ASN A 196 -1.26 23.67 -1.43
CA ASN A 196 -0.60 23.49 -0.13
C ASN A 196 0.19 22.18 0.03
N ILE A 197 0.14 21.26 -0.94
CA ILE A 197 0.87 19.98 -0.89
C ILE A 197 2.04 19.97 -1.86
N PHE A 198 3.24 19.67 -1.35
CA PHE A 198 4.49 19.60 -2.10
C PHE A 198 5.04 18.17 -2.04
N MET A 199 5.54 17.64 -3.16
CA MET A 199 6.11 16.28 -3.21
C MET A 199 7.51 16.32 -3.80
N PHE A 200 8.40 15.51 -3.23
CA PHE A 200 9.80 15.36 -3.63
C PHE A 200 10.09 13.88 -3.88
N ASP A 201 10.79 13.54 -4.96
CA ASP A 201 11.19 12.16 -5.29
C ASP A 201 12.68 12.07 -5.66
N ILE A 202 13.10 10.93 -6.23
CA ILE A 202 14.50 10.70 -6.62
C ILE A 202 15.04 11.74 -7.62
N ASP A 203 14.15 12.36 -8.39
CA ASP A 203 14.50 13.38 -9.38
C ASP A 203 14.37 14.80 -8.81
N GLY A 204 14.02 14.96 -7.53
CA GLY A 204 13.82 16.25 -6.85
C GLY A 204 12.35 16.65 -6.64
N LEU A 205 12.08 17.96 -6.55
CA LEU A 205 10.72 18.51 -6.42
C LEU A 205 9.86 18.19 -7.65
N ILE A 206 8.60 17.81 -7.43
CA ILE A 206 7.62 17.61 -8.50
C ILE A 206 7.14 18.97 -9.02
N THR A 207 7.61 19.34 -10.22
CA THR A 207 7.27 20.61 -10.89
C THR A 207 6.51 20.38 -12.20
N LYS A 208 5.80 21.41 -12.68
CA LYS A 208 5.07 21.38 -13.97
C LYS A 208 6.01 21.25 -15.18
N SER A 209 7.27 21.65 -15.04
CA SER A 209 8.29 21.59 -16.09
C SER A 209 8.89 20.20 -16.30
N ARG A 210 8.53 19.19 -15.50
CA ARG A 210 9.01 17.81 -15.69
C ARG A 210 8.36 17.13 -16.89
N SER A 211 9.20 16.48 -17.69
CA SER A 211 8.80 15.75 -18.90
C SER A 211 8.07 14.44 -18.59
N SER A 212 8.39 13.77 -17.48
CA SER A 212 7.78 12.51 -17.07
C SER A 212 7.20 12.63 -15.67
N LEU A 213 5.87 12.62 -15.58
CA LEU A 213 5.13 12.61 -14.32
C LEU A 213 4.08 11.52 -14.37
N TRP A 214 3.95 10.79 -13.26
CA TRP A 214 2.86 9.84 -13.11
C TRP A 214 1.52 10.60 -13.14
N PRO A 215 0.45 10.07 -13.75
CA PRO A 215 -0.82 10.77 -13.85
C PRO A 215 -1.36 11.29 -12.50
N ARG A 216 -1.16 10.54 -11.41
CA ARG A 216 -1.56 10.93 -10.05
C ARG A 216 -0.76 12.11 -9.48
N HIS A 217 0.46 12.34 -9.97
CA HIS A 217 1.34 13.41 -9.50
C HIS A 217 1.11 14.74 -10.20
N LYS A 218 0.44 14.73 -11.37
CA LYS A 218 0.19 15.96 -12.16
C LYS A 218 -0.53 17.05 -11.35
N ARG A 219 -1.47 16.68 -10.48
CA ARG A 219 -2.18 17.63 -9.59
C ARG A 219 -1.33 18.24 -8.48
N PHE A 220 -0.21 17.59 -8.12
CA PHE A 220 0.71 18.09 -7.09
C PHE A 220 1.88 18.87 -7.69
N ALA A 221 1.98 18.95 -9.02
CA ALA A 221 3.08 19.59 -9.71
C ALA A 221 3.08 21.11 -9.52
N LYS A 222 4.20 21.64 -9.02
CA LYS A 222 4.35 23.06 -8.69
C LYS A 222 4.94 23.88 -9.83
N ASP A 223 4.51 25.13 -9.90
CA ASP A 223 5.14 26.14 -10.75
C ASP A 223 6.30 26.79 -9.98
N LEU A 224 7.33 26.00 -9.71
CA LEU A 224 8.53 26.37 -8.99
C LEU A 224 9.76 25.89 -9.78
N PRO A 225 10.94 26.52 -9.58
CA PRO A 225 12.17 26.02 -10.20
C PRO A 225 12.44 24.58 -9.74
N PRO A 226 12.84 23.69 -10.66
CA PRO A 226 13.26 22.34 -10.28
C PRO A 226 14.45 22.41 -9.34
N SER A 227 14.35 21.74 -8.19
CA SER A 227 15.47 21.57 -7.27
C SER A 227 15.59 20.11 -6.84
N LYS A 228 16.83 19.64 -6.74
CA LYS A 228 17.21 18.34 -6.18
C LYS A 228 17.76 18.46 -4.76
N ASP A 229 17.90 19.67 -4.23
CA ASP A 229 18.30 19.89 -2.85
C ASP A 229 17.06 20.03 -1.98
N LEU A 230 16.86 19.08 -1.07
CA LEU A 230 15.74 19.13 -0.13
C LEU A 230 15.80 20.38 0.75
N LEU A 231 16.99 20.85 1.13
CA LEU A 231 17.15 22.02 2.00
C LEU A 231 16.69 23.29 1.28
N GLU A 232 17.07 23.46 0.01
CA GLU A 232 16.61 24.57 -0.83
C GLU A 232 15.09 24.58 -0.96
N VAL A 233 14.48 23.40 -1.14
CA VAL A 233 13.01 23.26 -1.20
C VAL A 233 12.37 23.65 0.13
N VAL A 234 12.91 23.20 1.27
CA VAL A 234 12.38 23.56 2.59
C VAL A 234 12.49 25.07 2.83
N GLN A 235 13.60 25.70 2.46
CA GLN A 235 13.81 27.14 2.61
C GLN A 235 12.85 27.95 1.73
N THR A 236 12.60 27.47 0.51
CA THR A 236 11.71 28.13 -0.47
C THR A 236 10.23 27.97 -0.10
N VAL A 237 9.80 26.75 0.22
CA VAL A 237 8.39 26.42 0.48
C VAL A 237 7.96 26.85 1.88
N GLN A 238 8.89 26.78 2.84
CA GLN A 238 8.65 26.96 4.27
C GLN A 238 7.47 26.10 4.76
N PRO A 239 7.56 24.75 4.65
CA PRO A 239 6.47 23.86 5.01
C PRO A 239 6.25 23.86 6.53
N ASN A 240 4.99 23.70 6.95
CA ASN A 240 4.62 23.53 8.36
C ASN A 240 4.81 22.09 8.84
N ALA A 241 4.79 21.13 7.91
CA ALA A 241 5.02 19.72 8.18
C ALA A 241 5.86 19.09 7.08
N ILE A 242 6.79 18.21 7.47
CA ILE A 242 7.59 17.38 6.55
C ILE A 242 7.29 15.92 6.85
N ILE A 243 6.90 15.15 5.84
CA ILE A 243 6.56 13.72 5.94
C ILE A 243 7.51 12.94 5.05
N GLY A 244 8.39 12.14 5.67
CA GLY A 244 9.37 11.30 4.95
C GLY A 244 9.02 9.82 5.02
N LYS A 245 9.23 9.11 3.92
CA LYS A 245 9.18 7.64 3.86
C LYS A 245 10.33 7.09 3.03
#